data_AF-A0AAE2MBL8-F1
#
_entry.id   AF-A0AAE2MBL8-F1
#
_cell.length_a   1.000
_cell.length_b   1.000
_cell.length_c   1.000
_cell.angle_alpha   90.00
_cell.angle_beta   90.00
_cell.angle_gamma   90.00
#
_symmetry.space_group_name_H-M   'P 1'
#
loop_
_entity.id
_entity.type
_entity.pdbx_description
1 polymer ?
#
loop_
_entity_poly.entity_id
_entity_poly.type
_entity_poly.pdbx_seq_one_letter_code
_entity_poly.pdbx_strand_id
1 'polypeptide(L)'
;MGVRLAMKKELMGLDNSDMLTADDVRSHLTNQVKEQKENAERGFSVISKFNDHHSRLVSGDMKKKSVLEFQRHRLFKEVLYTRKSVDAWLNSQIS
;
A
#
# COMPACT_ATOMS: atom_id res chain seq x y z
N MET A 1 5.37 16.94 -8.21
CA MET A 1 5.91 15.60 -8.49
C MET A 1 4.79 14.71 -9.05
N GLY A 2 4.29 14.94 -10.29
CA GLY A 2 3.00 14.36 -10.72
C GLY A 2 2.99 13.54 -12.02
N VAL A 3 3.84 13.85 -13.00
CA VAL A 3 3.73 13.26 -14.35
C VAL A 3 4.35 11.87 -14.45
N ARG A 4 5.50 11.64 -13.79
CA ARG A 4 6.21 10.36 -13.87
C ARG A 4 5.45 9.20 -13.22
N LEU A 5 4.69 9.44 -12.15
CA LEU A 5 3.95 8.39 -11.46
C LEU A 5 2.69 8.01 -12.23
N ALA A 6 1.95 8.99 -12.76
CA ALA A 6 0.78 8.75 -13.60
C ALA A 6 1.15 7.97 -14.86
N MET A 7 2.18 8.42 -15.58
CA MET A 7 2.68 7.73 -16.78
C MET A 7 3.20 6.33 -16.46
N LYS A 8 3.83 6.12 -15.30
CA LYS A 8 4.26 4.80 -14.85
C LYS A 8 3.07 3.87 -14.58
N LYS A 9 2.00 4.37 -13.98
CA LYS A 9 0.77 3.59 -13.76
C LYS A 9 0.07 3.22 -15.06
N GLU A 10 0.01 4.14 -16.01
CA GLU A 10 -0.48 3.87 -17.37
C GLU A 10 0.37 2.77 -18.04
N LEU A 11 1.70 2.86 -17.94
CA LEU A 11 2.62 1.84 -18.47
C LEU A 11 2.53 0.48 -17.75
N MET A 12 2.08 0.47 -16.49
CA MET A 12 1.81 -0.75 -15.72
C MET A 12 0.40 -1.32 -15.98
N GLY A 13 -0.43 -0.64 -16.78
CA GLY A 13 -1.81 -1.06 -17.05
C GLY A 13 -2.71 -1.01 -15.82
N LEU A 14 -2.37 -0.18 -14.83
CA LEU A 14 -3.07 -0.15 -13.53
C LEU A 14 -4.38 0.63 -13.58
N ASP A 15 -4.63 1.40 -14.64
CA ASP A 15 -5.80 2.27 -14.81
C ASP A 15 -7.14 1.51 -14.72
N ASN A 16 -7.16 0.23 -15.12
CA ASN A 16 -8.35 -0.64 -15.06
C ASN A 16 -8.19 -1.79 -14.05
N SER A 17 -7.16 -1.76 -13.20
CA SER A 17 -6.89 -2.84 -12.25
C SER A 17 -7.23 -2.40 -10.82
N ASP A 18 -7.75 -3.33 -10.01
CA ASP A 18 -7.93 -3.13 -8.55
C ASP A 18 -6.60 -3.12 -7.77
N MET A 19 -5.47 -2.94 -8.47
CA MET A 19 -4.14 -2.91 -7.88
C MET A 19 -3.71 -1.48 -7.56
N LEU A 20 -3.13 -1.33 -6.38
CA LEU A 20 -2.65 -0.10 -5.80
C LEU A 20 -1.13 -0.19 -5.63
N THR A 21 -0.45 0.89 -5.97
CA THR A 21 0.98 1.02 -5.65
C THR A 21 1.16 1.27 -4.15
N ALA A 22 2.37 1.07 -3.63
CA ALA A 22 2.67 1.42 -2.24
C ALA A 22 2.40 2.91 -1.93
N ASP A 23 2.57 3.78 -2.94
CA ASP A 23 2.29 5.20 -2.83
C ASP A 23 0.78 5.50 -2.74
N ASP A 24 -0.04 4.76 -3.49
CA ASP A 24 -1.50 4.82 -3.39
C ASP A 24 -2.00 4.37 -2.03
N VAL A 25 -1.44 3.28 -1.51
CA VAL A 25 -1.78 2.81 -0.16
C VAL A 25 -1.42 3.86 0.87
N ARG A 26 -0.21 4.45 0.81
CA ARG A 26 0.18 5.55 1.72
C ARG A 26 -0.75 6.75 1.61
N SER A 27 -1.14 7.13 0.41
CA SER A 27 -2.07 8.24 0.17
C SER A 27 -3.45 7.95 0.73
N HIS A 28 -3.95 6.73 0.53
CA HIS A 28 -5.23 6.27 1.06
C HIS A 28 -5.23 6.26 2.60
N LEU A 29 -4.18 5.69 3.22
CA LEU A 29 -4.00 5.70 4.66
C LEU A 29 -3.96 7.14 5.20
N THR A 30 -3.14 7.99 4.60
CA THR A 30 -2.99 9.40 5.02
C THR A 30 -4.31 10.16 4.95
N ASN A 31 -5.12 9.91 3.92
CA ASN A 31 -6.45 10.52 3.82
C ASN A 31 -7.38 10.04 4.94
N GLN A 32 -7.42 8.73 5.23
CA GLN A 32 -8.18 8.20 6.36
C GLN A 32 -7.72 8.79 7.70
N VAL A 33 -6.40 8.94 7.93
CA VAL A 33 -5.85 9.58 9.15
C VAL A 33 -6.34 11.02 9.27
N LYS A 34 -6.36 11.76 8.15
CA LYS A 34 -6.81 13.16 8.12
C LYS A 34 -8.31 13.28 8.38
N GLU A 35 -9.11 12.34 7.91
CA GLU A 35 -10.55 12.29 8.16
C GLU A 35 -10.87 11.92 9.62
N GLN A 36 -10.09 11.00 10.21
CA GLN A 36 -10.24 10.57 11.60
C GLN A 36 -9.36 11.39 12.57
N LYS A 37 -9.51 12.73 12.60
CA LYS A 37 -8.70 13.64 13.45
C LYS A 37 -8.55 13.19 14.92
N GLU A 38 -9.54 12.51 15.50
CA GLU A 38 -9.49 11.97 16.88
C GLU A 38 -8.57 10.75 17.06
N ASN A 39 -8.21 10.04 15.98
CA ASN A 39 -7.37 8.85 16.00
C ASN A 39 -6.06 9.04 15.19
N ALA A 40 -5.60 10.28 15.03
CA ALA A 40 -4.43 10.59 14.22
C ALA A 40 -3.19 9.76 14.60
N GLU A 41 -2.94 9.55 15.90
CA GLU A 41 -1.82 8.72 16.40
C GLU A 41 -1.93 7.25 15.94
N ARG A 42 -3.14 6.69 15.94
CA ARG A 42 -3.38 5.34 15.39
C ARG A 42 -3.12 5.30 13.90
N GLY A 43 -3.57 6.32 13.17
CA GLY A 43 -3.32 6.45 11.73
C GLY A 43 -1.83 6.49 11.39
N PHE A 44 -1.03 7.27 12.11
CA PHE A 44 0.42 7.30 11.95
C PHE A 44 1.07 5.95 12.28
N SER A 45 0.60 5.25 13.31
CA SER A 45 1.06 3.90 13.65
C SER A 45 0.82 2.91 12.50
N VAL A 46 -0.36 2.96 11.87
CA VAL A 46 -0.71 2.09 10.74
C VAL A 46 0.17 2.37 9.52
N ILE A 47 0.43 3.65 9.20
CA ILE A 47 1.35 4.01 8.10
C ILE A 47 2.77 3.49 8.37
N SER A 48 3.27 3.63 9.60
CA SER A 48 4.59 3.11 9.97
C SER A 48 4.66 1.59 9.85
N LYS A 49 3.65 0.87 10.35
CA LYS A 49 3.55 -0.59 10.19
C LYS A 49 3.51 -1.02 8.72
N PHE A 50 2.78 -0.28 7.87
CA PHE A 50 2.77 -0.54 6.43
C PHE A 50 4.14 -0.33 5.81
N ASN A 51 4.84 0.76 6.15
CA ASN A 51 6.17 1.06 5.64
C ASN A 51 7.19 -0.02 6.05
N ASP A 52 7.18 -0.47 7.29
CA ASP A 52 8.03 -1.57 7.75
C ASP A 52 7.73 -2.86 6.99
N HIS A 53 6.44 -3.15 6.79
CA HIS A 53 6.01 -4.33 6.04
C HIS A 53 6.48 -4.28 4.58
N HIS A 54 6.26 -3.15 3.91
CA HIS A 54 6.68 -2.93 2.53
C HIS A 54 8.20 -2.99 2.40
N SER A 55 8.95 -2.40 3.32
CA SER A 55 10.41 -2.43 3.34
C SER A 55 10.93 -3.88 3.44
N ARG A 56 10.43 -4.65 4.41
CA ARG A 56 10.77 -6.08 4.56
C ARG A 56 10.42 -6.90 3.32
N LEU A 57 9.25 -6.62 2.74
CA LEU A 57 8.79 -7.27 1.51
C LEU A 57 9.70 -6.96 0.32
N VAL A 58 10.13 -5.71 0.14
CA VAL A 58 11.07 -5.32 -0.92
C VAL A 58 12.43 -5.98 -0.69
N SER A 59 12.91 -6.00 0.56
CA SER A 59 14.16 -6.66 0.97
C SER A 59 14.13 -8.20 0.83
N GLY A 60 12.96 -8.81 0.62
CA GLY A 60 12.81 -10.25 0.43
C GLY A 60 12.75 -11.05 1.73
N ASP A 61 12.66 -10.40 2.90
CA ASP A 61 12.56 -11.05 4.21
C ASP A 61 11.08 -11.29 4.58
N MET A 62 10.44 -12.19 3.85
CA MET A 62 9.06 -12.61 4.10
C MET A 62 9.02 -14.03 4.66
N LYS A 63 9.22 -14.16 5.99
CA LYS A 63 9.08 -15.43 6.72
C LYS A 63 7.65 -15.75 7.20
N LYS A 64 6.71 -14.81 7.10
CA LYS A 64 5.30 -15.00 7.53
C LYS A 64 4.34 -14.73 6.39
N LYS A 65 3.34 -15.60 6.22
CA LYS A 65 2.16 -15.35 5.37
C LYS A 65 1.51 -14.06 5.82
N SER A 66 1.64 -13.03 4.99
CA SER A 66 1.00 -11.74 5.21
C SER A 66 -0.44 -11.78 4.69
N VAL A 67 -1.35 -11.10 5.39
CA VAL A 67 -2.71 -10.82 4.89
C VAL A 67 -2.67 -9.87 3.68
N LEU A 68 -1.58 -9.09 3.54
CA LEU A 68 -1.34 -8.27 2.36
C LEU A 68 -0.89 -9.16 1.20
N GLU A 69 -1.85 -9.55 0.37
CA GLU A 69 -1.54 -10.08 -0.94
C GLU A 69 -0.86 -9.01 -1.77
N PHE A 70 0.25 -9.40 -2.38
CA PHE A 70 1.05 -8.51 -3.21
C PHE A 70 1.42 -9.21 -4.51
N GLN A 71 1.53 -8.42 -5.57
CA GLN A 71 2.06 -8.85 -6.85
C GLN A 71 3.27 -7.99 -7.20
N ARG A 72 4.35 -8.61 -7.68
CA ARG A 72 5.49 -7.86 -8.19
C ARG A 72 5.33 -7.65 -9.68
N HIS A 73 5.27 -6.39 -10.11
CA HIS A 73 5.21 -6.04 -11.51
C HIS A 73 6.52 -6.42 -12.20
N ARG A 74 6.45 -7.21 -13.28
CA ARG A 74 7.63 -7.80 -13.93
C ARG A 74 8.59 -6.76 -14.53
N LEU A 75 8.04 -5.73 -15.20
CA LEU A 75 8.84 -4.69 -15.88
C LEU A 75 9.42 -3.66 -14.91
N PHE A 76 8.61 -3.15 -13.99
CA PHE A 76 9.02 -2.07 -13.08
C PHE A 76 9.56 -2.57 -11.73
N LYS A 77 9.55 -3.89 -11.49
CA LYS A 77 9.91 -4.55 -10.22
C LYS A 77 9.20 -3.94 -9.01
N GLU A 78 8.04 -3.32 -9.25
CA GLU A 78 7.29 -2.61 -8.23
C GLU A 78 6.35 -3.58 -7.52
N VAL A 79 6.18 -3.39 -6.21
CA VAL A 79 5.21 -4.15 -5.43
C VAL A 79 3.86 -3.46 -5.53
N LEU A 80 2.89 -4.20 -6.05
CA LEU A 80 1.50 -3.82 -6.17
C LEU A 80 0.69 -4.60 -5.14
N TYR A 81 -0.32 -3.95 -4.58
CA TYR A 81 -1.22 -4.51 -3.59
C TYR A 81 -2.64 -4.47 -4.13
N THR A 82 -3.46 -5.46 -3.86
CA THR A 82 -4.88 -5.40 -4.20
C THR A 82 -5.62 -4.56 -3.16
N ARG A 83 -6.56 -3.71 -3.61
CA ARG A 83 -7.37 -2.88 -2.70
C ARG A 83 -8.04 -3.72 -1.60
N LYS A 84 -8.63 -4.86 -1.96
CA LYS A 84 -9.25 -5.80 -1.01
C LYS A 84 -8.31 -6.27 0.10
N SER A 85 -7.05 -6.55 -0.24
CA SER A 85 -6.08 -7.09 0.72
C SER A 85 -5.50 -6.00 1.60
N VAL A 86 -5.39 -4.77 1.08
CA VAL A 86 -5.08 -3.56 1.87
C VAL A 86 -6.20 -3.27 2.86
N ASP A 87 -7.46 -3.29 2.42
CA ASP A 87 -8.62 -3.04 3.28
C ASP A 87 -8.75 -4.13 4.37
N ALA A 88 -8.55 -5.40 4.01
CA ALA A 88 -8.56 -6.50 4.98
C ALA A 88 -7.43 -6.37 6.01
N TRP A 89 -6.22 -6.00 5.57
CA TRP A 89 -5.10 -5.74 6.47
C TRP A 89 -5.37 -4.55 7.38
N LEU A 90 -5.92 -3.47 6.84
CA LEU A 90 -6.31 -2.28 7.59
C LEU A 90 -7.30 -2.61 8.70
N ASN A 91 -8.37 -3.33 8.38
CA ASN A 91 -9.35 -3.79 9.35
C ASN A 91 -8.70 -4.65 10.45
N SER A 92 -7.73 -5.50 10.11
CA SER A 92 -6.96 -6.28 11.08
C SER A 92 -6.02 -5.43 11.96
N GLN A 93 -5.67 -4.20 11.56
CA GLN A 93 -4.88 -3.29 12.40
C GLN A 93 -5.72 -2.35 13.26
N ILE A 94 -6.99 -2.15 12.88
CA ILE A 94 -7.95 -1.27 13.56
C ILE A 94 -8.77 -2.05 14.60
N SER A 95 -9.00 -3.35 14.39
CA SER A 95 -9.66 -4.26 15.34
C SER A 95 -8.75 -4.66 16.50
#